data_AF-A0AAP7P8I2-F1
#
_entry.id   AF-A0AAP7P8I2-F1
#
_cell.length_a   1.000
_cell.length_b   1.000
_cell.length_c   1.000
_cell.angle_alpha   90.00
_cell.angle_beta   90.00
_cell.angle_gamma   90.00
#
_symmetry.space_group_name_H-M   'P 1'
#
loop_
_entity.id
_entity.type
_entity.pdbx_description
1 polymer ?
#
loop_
_entity_poly.entity_id
_entity_poly.type
_entity_poly.pdbx_seq_one_letter_code
_entity_poly.pdbx_strand_id
1 'polypeptide(L)'
;MYRLLLYSFLILPVAASAGTTIYTDSHQRPMNPPAGVRVVLLDAPEQTQDTFFGVLPAEPAEASARVMERMQSPEWQSFQAGLAEHYRALAHAWSLGLKKYPAVVFDDSEVVYGTTDVVLAEQLRTGGGLP
;
A
#
# COMPACT_ATOMS: atom_id res chain seq x y z
N MET A 1 -42.15 -29.24 -10.33
CA MET A 1 -43.11 -28.34 -9.64
C MET A 1 -42.44 -27.83 -8.37
N TYR A 2 -42.11 -26.53 -8.32
CA TYR A 2 -41.76 -25.69 -7.15
C TYR A 2 -40.59 -26.14 -6.25
N ARG A 3 -39.63 -25.33 -5.82
CA ARG A 3 -39.36 -23.89 -5.91
C ARG A 3 -37.91 -23.71 -5.45
N LEU A 4 -37.20 -22.76 -6.05
CA LEU A 4 -35.92 -22.23 -5.55
C LEU A 4 -35.93 -22.05 -4.02
N LEU A 5 -34.92 -22.58 -3.36
CA LEU A 5 -34.40 -22.01 -2.11
C LEU A 5 -32.89 -21.83 -2.28
N LEU A 6 -32.55 -20.84 -3.13
CA LEU A 6 -31.25 -20.17 -3.09
C LEU A 6 -31.20 -19.42 -1.76
N TYR A 7 -30.63 -20.06 -0.74
CA TYR A 7 -30.20 -19.36 0.47
C TYR A 7 -28.98 -18.51 0.10
N SER A 8 -29.23 -17.25 -0.27
CA SER A 8 -28.20 -16.23 -0.28
C SER A 8 -27.73 -16.02 1.15
N PHE A 9 -26.63 -16.66 1.52
CA PHE A 9 -25.91 -16.34 2.74
C PHE A 9 -25.28 -14.96 2.51
N LEU A 10 -26.00 -13.90 2.88
CA LEU A 10 -25.47 -12.55 2.91
C LEU A 10 -24.42 -12.53 4.03
N ILE A 11 -23.18 -12.85 3.67
CA ILE A 11 -22.03 -12.62 4.55
C ILE A 11 -21.90 -11.10 4.64
N LEU A 12 -22.38 -10.52 5.75
CA LEU A 12 -22.01 -9.17 6.13
C LEU A 12 -20.50 -9.19 6.38
N PRO A 13 -19.70 -8.41 5.64
CA PRO A 13 -18.30 -8.25 6.00
C PRO A 13 -18.27 -7.67 7.42
N VAL A 14 -17.57 -8.34 8.33
CA VAL A 14 -17.20 -7.74 9.62
C VAL A 14 -16.44 -6.46 9.27
N ALA A 15 -16.93 -5.32 9.74
CA ALA A 15 -16.16 -4.08 9.71
C ALA A 15 -14.88 -4.34 10.51
N ALA A 16 -13.77 -4.60 9.81
CA ALA A 16 -12.47 -4.61 10.43
C ALA A 16 -12.25 -3.21 10.99
N SER A 17 -11.99 -3.09 12.30
CA SER A 17 -11.49 -1.85 12.88
C SER A 17 -10.20 -1.52 12.14
N ALA A 18 -10.23 -0.45 11.34
CA ALA A 18 -9.10 -0.09 10.53
C ALA A 18 -8.06 0.59 11.42
N GLY A 19 -7.00 -0.14 11.78
CA GLY A 19 -5.92 0.43 12.59
C GLY A 19 -5.27 1.65 11.92
N THR A 20 -4.46 2.39 12.68
CA THR A 20 -3.70 3.52 12.14
C THR A 20 -2.74 3.06 11.04
N THR A 21 -2.81 3.69 9.87
CA THR A 21 -1.92 3.43 8.74
C THR A 21 -1.21 4.71 8.32
N ILE A 22 0.11 4.67 8.23
CA ILE A 22 0.95 5.72 7.65
C ILE A 22 1.12 5.42 6.16
N TYR A 23 0.71 6.34 5.30
CA TYR A 23 1.00 6.33 3.86
C TYR A 23 2.10 7.35 3.57
N THR A 24 3.23 6.90 3.02
CA THR A 24 4.40 7.73 2.72
C THR A 24 5.17 7.18 1.52
N ASP A 25 6.33 7.76 1.20
CA ASP A 25 7.31 7.22 0.25
C ASP A 25 8.60 6.75 0.97
N SER A 26 9.54 6.20 0.22
CA SER A 26 10.84 5.78 0.77
C SER A 26 11.69 6.93 1.33
N HIS A 27 11.51 8.15 0.81
CA HIS A 27 12.27 9.34 1.20
C HIS A 27 11.82 9.89 2.57
N GLN A 28 10.55 9.72 2.92
CA GLN A 28 9.92 10.24 4.13
C GLN A 28 9.47 9.11 5.06
N ARG A 29 10.31 8.09 5.24
CA ARG A 29 9.98 6.96 6.13
C ARG A 29 9.85 7.40 7.59
N PRO A 30 8.81 6.94 8.33
CA PRO A 30 8.68 7.20 9.75
C PRO A 30 9.86 6.62 10.54
N MET A 31 10.39 7.40 11.47
CA MET A 31 11.38 6.93 12.44
C MET A 31 10.64 6.19 13.56
N ASN A 32 10.80 4.86 13.65
CA ASN A 32 10.20 4.01 14.68
C ASN A 32 8.68 4.23 14.85
N PRO A 33 7.85 3.81 13.87
CA PRO A 33 6.39 3.89 14.00
C PRO A 33 5.94 3.10 15.25
N PRO A 34 4.88 3.57 15.95
CA PRO A 34 4.34 2.85 17.11
C PRO A 34 3.94 1.41 16.75
N ALA A 35 3.99 0.52 17.75
CA ALA A 35 3.59 -0.88 17.56
C ALA A 35 2.13 -0.97 17.09
N GLY A 36 1.87 -1.82 16.09
CA GLY A 36 0.54 -2.00 15.51
C GLY A 36 0.17 -0.96 14.44
N VAL A 37 0.98 0.08 14.22
CA VAL A 37 0.79 1.01 13.11
C VAL A 37 1.32 0.40 11.82
N ARG A 38 0.47 0.34 10.80
CA ARG A 38 0.88 -0.12 9.48
C ARG A 38 1.59 0.99 8.72
N VAL A 39 2.66 0.68 7.99
CA VAL A 39 3.34 1.63 7.10
C VAL A 39 3.22 1.14 5.66
N VAL A 40 2.71 1.99 4.78
CA VAL A 40 2.58 1.75 3.35
C VAL A 40 3.47 2.74 2.61
N LEU A 41 4.42 2.20 1.86
CA LEU A 41 5.22 2.99 0.93
C LEU A 41 4.52 3.00 -0.44
N LEU A 42 4.13 4.17 -0.91
CA LEU A 42 3.39 4.35 -2.16
C LEU A 42 4.29 4.12 -3.39
N ASP A 43 5.60 4.24 -3.21
CA ASP A 43 6.66 3.93 -4.18
C ASP A 43 7.21 2.49 -4.01
N ALA A 44 6.58 1.64 -3.20
CA ALA A 44 7.01 0.25 -3.04
C ALA A 44 7.00 -0.58 -4.34
N PRO A 45 6.02 -0.41 -5.27
CA PRO A 45 6.07 -1.13 -6.55
C PRO A 45 7.34 -0.83 -7.33
N GLU A 46 7.70 0.46 -7.46
CA GLU A 46 8.90 0.92 -8.17
C GLU A 46 10.16 0.38 -7.49
N GLN A 47 10.30 0.56 -6.19
CA GLN A 47 11.45 0.02 -5.43
C GLN A 47 11.60 -1.49 -5.58
N THR A 48 10.50 -2.23 -5.59
CA THR A 48 10.52 -3.69 -5.71
C THR A 48 10.96 -4.11 -7.11
N GLN A 49 10.48 -3.42 -8.14
CA GLN A 49 10.89 -3.64 -9.53
C GLN A 49 12.37 -3.29 -9.73
N ASP A 50 12.82 -2.14 -9.25
CA ASP A 50 14.21 -1.69 -9.34
C ASP A 50 15.16 -2.64 -8.62
N THR A 51 14.76 -3.14 -7.45
CA THR A 51 15.55 -4.13 -6.71
C THR A 51 15.62 -5.46 -7.44
N PHE A 52 14.52 -5.91 -8.05
CA PHE A 52 14.46 -7.22 -8.70
C PHE A 52 15.17 -7.24 -10.06
N PHE A 53 14.95 -6.23 -10.91
CA PHE A 53 15.53 -6.15 -12.24
C PHE A 53 16.93 -5.52 -12.23
N GLY A 54 17.24 -4.71 -11.21
CA GLY A 54 18.46 -3.93 -11.14
C GLY A 54 18.54 -2.88 -12.24
N VAL A 55 19.72 -2.29 -12.41
CA VAL A 55 19.97 -1.33 -13.48
C VAL A 55 19.91 -2.04 -14.84
N LEU A 56 18.92 -1.69 -15.66
CA LEU A 56 18.79 -2.20 -17.02
C LEU A 56 19.79 -1.50 -17.96
N PRO A 57 20.40 -2.22 -18.92
CA PRO A 57 21.21 -1.64 -19.99
C PRO A 57 20.46 -0.54 -20.77
N ALA A 58 21.19 0.44 -21.29
CA ALA A 58 20.60 1.48 -22.15
C ALA A 58 20.21 0.94 -23.54
N GLU A 59 20.88 -0.12 -24.01
CA GLU A 59 20.57 -0.80 -25.25
C GLU A 59 19.28 -1.63 -25.10
N PRO A 60 18.19 -1.34 -25.86
CA PRO A 60 16.90 -1.98 -25.65
C PRO A 60 16.91 -3.51 -25.82
N ALA A 61 17.73 -4.03 -26.74
CA ALA A 61 17.84 -5.47 -26.95
C ALA A 61 18.44 -6.18 -25.72
N GLU A 62 19.49 -5.59 -25.13
CA GLU A 62 20.14 -6.12 -23.92
C GLU A 62 19.23 -5.98 -22.69
N ALA A 63 18.50 -4.87 -22.57
CA ALA A 63 17.52 -4.68 -21.51
C ALA A 63 16.40 -5.73 -21.55
N SER A 64 15.85 -5.99 -22.74
CA SER A 64 14.81 -7.02 -22.92
C SER A 64 15.33 -8.41 -22.57
N ALA A 65 16.54 -8.76 -23.02
CA ALA A 65 17.17 -10.05 -22.69
C ALA A 65 17.35 -10.20 -21.17
N ARG A 66 17.81 -9.15 -20.49
CA ARG A 66 17.99 -9.16 -19.02
C ARG A 66 16.67 -9.32 -18.27
N VAL A 67 15.61 -8.62 -18.69
CA VAL A 67 14.28 -8.79 -18.10
C VAL A 67 13.78 -10.22 -18.28
N MET A 68 13.91 -10.79 -19.49
CA MET A 68 13.48 -12.15 -19.78
C MET A 68 14.24 -13.19 -18.92
N GLU A 69 15.55 -13.03 -18.79
CA GLU A 69 16.37 -13.88 -17.92
C GLU A 69 15.87 -13.85 -16.47
N ARG A 70 15.60 -12.65 -15.92
CA ARG A 70 15.07 -12.48 -14.56
C ARG A 70 13.67 -13.07 -14.41
N MET A 71 12.82 -12.98 -15.43
CA MET A 71 11.48 -13.59 -15.42
C MET A 71 11.50 -15.12 -15.47
N GLN A 72 12.58 -15.72 -15.99
CA GLN A 72 12.77 -17.16 -16.01
C GLN A 72 13.42 -17.70 -14.72
N SER A 73 13.81 -16.82 -13.78
CA SER A 73 14.45 -17.22 -12.54
C SER A 73 13.46 -17.84 -11.55
N PRO A 74 13.92 -18.69 -10.61
CA PRO A 74 13.04 -19.31 -9.60
C PRO A 74 12.30 -18.30 -8.71
N GLU A 75 12.87 -17.11 -8.51
CA GLU A 75 12.31 -16.05 -7.68
C GLU A 75 11.17 -15.27 -8.36
N TRP A 76 10.91 -15.51 -9.66
CA TRP A 76 9.90 -14.77 -10.41
C TRP A 76 8.50 -14.83 -9.77
N GLN A 77 8.08 -16.02 -9.35
CA GLN A 77 6.74 -16.21 -8.79
C GLN A 77 6.54 -15.46 -7.47
N SER A 78 7.55 -15.50 -6.58
CA SER A 78 7.48 -14.79 -5.30
C SER A 78 7.57 -13.28 -5.50
N PHE A 79 8.40 -12.82 -6.45
CA PHE A 79 8.45 -11.43 -6.88
C PHE A 79 7.08 -10.93 -7.37
N GLN A 80 6.40 -11.66 -8.27
CA GLN A 80 5.08 -11.26 -8.77
C GLN A 80 4.04 -11.16 -7.65
N ALA A 81 4.05 -12.11 -6.71
CA ALA A 81 3.14 -12.10 -5.57
C ALA A 81 3.39 -10.88 -4.65
N GLY A 82 4.66 -10.58 -4.36
CA GLY A 82 5.04 -9.38 -3.59
C GLY A 82 4.66 -8.09 -4.29
N LEU A 83 4.94 -7.99 -5.59
CA LEU A 83 4.57 -6.83 -6.40
C LEU A 83 3.06 -6.60 -6.43
N ALA A 84 2.27 -7.67 -6.57
CA ALA A 84 0.81 -7.59 -6.52
C ALA A 84 0.28 -7.09 -5.16
N GLU A 85 0.94 -7.43 -4.05
CA GLU A 85 0.59 -6.92 -2.73
C GLU A 85 0.87 -5.41 -2.60
N HIS A 86 2.00 -4.94 -3.13
CA HIS A 86 2.30 -3.50 -3.15
C HIS A 86 1.28 -2.71 -3.98
N TYR A 87 0.86 -3.22 -5.15
CA TYR A 87 -0.19 -2.59 -5.93
C TYR A 87 -1.56 -2.62 -5.24
N ARG A 88 -1.89 -3.69 -4.52
CA ARG A 88 -3.12 -3.75 -3.72
C ARG A 88 -3.13 -2.68 -2.63
N ALA A 89 -2.00 -2.48 -1.95
CA ALA A 89 -1.86 -1.42 -0.94
C ALA A 89 -1.98 -0.01 -1.55
N LEU A 90 -1.42 0.21 -2.75
CA LEU A 90 -1.56 1.46 -3.49
C LEU A 90 -3.02 1.71 -3.93
N ALA A 91 -3.68 0.68 -4.48
CA ALA A 91 -5.09 0.75 -4.85
C ALA A 91 -5.99 1.03 -3.64
N HIS A 92 -5.66 0.45 -2.48
CA HIS A 92 -6.34 0.75 -1.23
C HIS A 92 -6.20 2.24 -0.88
N ALA A 93 -4.98 2.79 -0.88
CA ALA A 93 -4.75 4.22 -0.64
C ALA A 93 -5.59 5.11 -1.56
N TRP A 94 -5.71 4.76 -2.85
CA TRP A 94 -6.56 5.48 -3.79
C TRP A 94 -8.05 5.34 -3.49
N SER A 95 -8.53 4.16 -3.07
CA SER A 95 -9.93 3.98 -2.69
C SER A 95 -10.34 4.80 -1.46
N LEU A 96 -9.37 5.12 -0.58
CA LEU A 96 -9.55 6.05 0.54
C LEU A 96 -9.64 7.52 0.09
N GLY A 97 -9.42 7.80 -1.20
CA GLY A 97 -9.34 9.15 -1.72
C GLY A 97 -8.11 9.92 -1.26
N LEU A 98 -7.02 9.21 -0.92
CA LEU A 98 -5.77 9.83 -0.48
C LEU A 98 -5.18 10.71 -1.58
N LYS A 99 -5.01 12.01 -1.31
CA LYS A 99 -4.56 12.99 -2.32
C LYS A 99 -3.09 13.41 -2.20
N LYS A 100 -2.52 13.25 -1.01
CA LYS A 100 -1.17 13.72 -0.66
C LYS A 100 -0.53 12.72 0.28
N TYR A 101 0.79 12.71 0.30
CA TYR A 101 1.61 11.99 1.26
C TYR A 101 2.80 12.89 1.67
N PRO A 102 3.34 12.73 2.89
CA PRO A 102 2.99 11.75 3.90
C PRO A 102 1.61 12.01 4.52
N ALA A 103 0.95 10.95 4.95
CA ALA A 103 -0.35 11.01 5.61
C ALA A 103 -0.51 9.90 6.64
N VAL A 104 -1.16 10.21 7.76
CA VAL A 104 -1.63 9.24 8.74
C VAL A 104 -3.13 9.10 8.57
N VAL A 105 -3.59 7.87 8.34
CA VAL A 105 -5.01 7.53 8.21
C VAL A 105 -5.44 6.74 9.42
N PHE A 106 -6.51 7.18 10.07
CA PHE A 106 -7.16 6.50 11.19
C PHE A 106 -8.48 5.90 10.70
N ASP A 107 -8.73 4.64 11.08
CA ASP A 107 -10.00 3.95 10.80
C ASP A 107 -10.42 4.03 9.32
N ASP A 108 -9.45 4.00 8.40
CA ASP A 108 -9.63 4.08 6.95
C ASP A 108 -10.60 5.20 6.50
N SER A 109 -10.67 6.30 7.25
CA SER A 109 -11.64 7.36 6.99
C SER A 109 -11.14 8.75 7.38
N GLU A 110 -10.42 8.88 8.49
CA GLU A 110 -9.89 10.15 8.96
C GLU A 110 -8.43 10.31 8.51
N VAL A 111 -8.13 11.36 7.76
CA VAL A 111 -6.79 11.58 7.17
C VAL A 111 -6.14 12.83 7.73
N VAL A 112 -4.94 12.69 8.27
CA VAL A 112 -4.05 13.80 8.64
C VAL A 112 -2.87 13.85 7.68
N TYR A 113 -2.80 14.93 6.89
CA TYR A 113 -1.73 15.12 5.90
C TYR A 113 -0.50 15.81 6.49
N GLY A 114 0.65 15.58 5.86
CA GLY A 114 1.88 16.33 6.10
C GLY A 114 2.75 15.79 7.23
N THR A 115 2.40 14.65 7.81
CA THR A 115 3.18 14.01 8.88
C THR A 115 3.18 12.49 8.75
N THR A 116 4.25 11.86 9.23
CA THR A 116 4.32 10.43 9.52
C THR A 116 4.32 10.13 11.02
N ASP A 117 4.34 11.16 11.86
CA ASP A 117 4.25 11.06 13.31
C ASP A 117 2.79 10.87 13.72
N VAL A 118 2.48 9.68 14.25
CA VAL A 118 1.14 9.28 14.69
C VAL A 118 0.69 10.07 15.92
N VAL A 119 1.60 10.39 16.84
CA VAL A 119 1.26 11.15 18.05
C VAL A 119 0.86 12.58 17.67
N LEU A 120 1.64 13.20 16.78
CA LEU A 120 1.28 14.50 16.21
C LEU A 120 -0.04 14.43 15.43
N ALA A 121 -0.23 13.38 14.63
CA ALA A 121 -1.47 13.21 13.87
C ALA A 121 -2.70 13.06 14.77
N GLU A 122 -2.61 12.32 15.88
CA GLU A 122 -3.68 12.20 16.87
C GLU A 122 -4.00 13.55 17.54
N GLN A 123 -2.98 14.35 17.85
CA GLN A 123 -3.17 15.69 18.39
C GLN A 123 -3.87 16.62 17.39
N LEU A 124 -3.48 16.58 16.11
CA LEU A 124 -4.11 17.39 15.06
C LEU A 124 -5.56 16.97 14.79
N ARG A 125 -5.83 15.66 14.82
CA ARG A 125 -7.17 15.10 14.63
C ARG A 125 -8.11 15.47 15.77
N THR A 126 -7.66 15.37 17.01
CA THR A 126 -8.49 15.61 18.22
C THR A 126 -8.53 17.07 18.67
N GLY A 127 -7.49 17.85 18.36
CA GLY A 127 -7.33 19.25 18.77
C GLY A 127 -8.02 20.29 17.87
N GLY A 128 -8.56 19.87 16.72
CA GLY A 128 -9.18 20.75 15.74
C GLY A 128 -8.14 21.42 14.83
N GLY A 129 -8.23 21.15 13.52
CA GLY A 129 -7.45 21.87 12.51
C GLY A 129 -7.66 23.37 12.66
N LEU A 130 -6.58 24.12 12.85
CA LEU A 130 -6.64 25.58 12.77
C LEU A 130 -6.87 26.01 11.30
N PRO A 131 -7.57 27.15 11.11
CA PRO A 131 -8.13 27.59 9.82
C PRO A 131 -7.10 27.84 8.71
#